data_AF-A0A946YZ14-F1
#
_entry.id   AF-A0A946YZ14-F1
#
_cell.length_a   1.000
_cell.length_b   1.000
_cell.length_c   1.000
_cell.angle_alpha   90.00
_cell.angle_beta   90.00
_cell.angle_gamma   90.00
#
_symmetry.space_group_name_H-M   'P 1'
#
loop_
_entity.id
_entity.type
_entity.pdbx_description
1 polymer ?
#
loop_
_entity_poly.entity_id
_entity_poly.type
_entity_poly.pdbx_seq_one_letter_code
_entity_poly.pdbx_strand_id
1 'polypeptide(L)'
;MMRRSEFDREISRIAIPALGTLVADPVVSLVDTAFVGRIGVPELGALAVATAAFGVAFFLFNFLSYGVTPYVANAHAAGDTQRASQLIIAGLFAAVALGVASSAILIAGVGPILDLMGATADVVVPASTYLEIRALALPALLIVLVGHGAFRGYQDTKTPLWVSIGISVVNLVLDPLLIYGLDWGIAGAAWATVIAQWVGAGAFLWLLLVRNREDLGIERVRPTRRDFGKLFGAGWALIVRTAALVLAFTMATAVAARLGTVVVAAHQVAFQLWIFLALVVDALAIAGQALIGKYLGSAYPARAKVVAERLLGLGIYVGFGLALLLAALRPLLPGIFTDDPEVITAVLSVYGFVVLMQPMNALVFVWDGVLIGAEAFRYLAGAMASVSAVTAVMLLGVLQFDWGLQGVWWAIVVLLAGRIVTLWAWHLRWRPEVLPDHDLVSREG
;
A
#
# COMPACT_ATOMS: atom_id res chain seq x y z
N MET A 1 4.28 13.23 -30.15
CA MET A 1 3.34 14.14 -29.46
C MET A 1 2.01 13.43 -29.34
N MET A 2 1.54 13.13 -28.13
CA MET A 2 0.26 12.42 -27.94
C MET A 2 -0.89 13.35 -28.30
N ARG A 3 -1.75 12.99 -29.26
CA ARG A 3 -2.97 13.78 -29.57
C ARG A 3 -3.87 13.82 -28.34
N ARG A 4 -4.50 14.98 -28.06
CA ARG A 4 -5.50 15.10 -26.97
C ARG A 4 -6.64 14.12 -27.21
N SER A 5 -7.04 13.41 -26.16
CA SER A 5 -8.16 12.48 -26.18
C SER A 5 -9.37 13.10 -25.47
N GLU A 6 -10.58 12.72 -25.88
CA GLU A 6 -11.81 13.13 -25.18
C GLU A 6 -11.83 12.67 -23.71
N PHE A 7 -11.13 11.58 -23.40
CA PHE A 7 -11.06 11.01 -22.06
C PHE A 7 -10.09 11.73 -21.11
N ASP A 8 -9.17 12.58 -21.61
CA ASP A 8 -8.12 13.20 -20.79
C ASP A 8 -8.69 14.03 -19.63
N ARG A 9 -9.79 14.74 -19.89
CA ARG A 9 -10.46 15.58 -18.90
C ARG A 9 -11.15 14.74 -17.83
N GLU A 10 -11.67 13.58 -18.20
CA GLU A 10 -12.34 12.69 -17.26
C GLU A 10 -11.32 11.94 -16.39
N ILE A 11 -10.25 11.46 -17.01
CA ILE A 11 -9.10 10.85 -16.33
C ILE A 11 -8.51 11.83 -15.31
N SER A 12 -8.20 13.07 -15.72
CA SER A 12 -7.57 14.05 -14.83
C SER A 12 -8.47 14.47 -13.67
N ARG A 13 -9.80 14.54 -13.87
CA ARG A 13 -10.78 14.84 -12.82
C ARG A 13 -10.80 13.79 -11.71
N ILE A 14 -10.40 12.56 -11.99
CA ILE A 14 -10.32 11.48 -11.01
C ILE A 14 -8.88 11.33 -10.47
N ALA A 15 -7.89 11.30 -11.36
CA ALA A 15 -6.50 11.02 -11.00
C ALA A 15 -5.85 12.14 -10.17
N ILE A 16 -6.10 13.42 -10.48
CA ILE A 16 -5.44 14.54 -9.76
C ILE A 16 -5.87 14.59 -8.29
N PRO A 17 -7.18 14.52 -7.95
CA PRO A 17 -7.59 14.44 -6.55
C PRO A 17 -7.05 13.19 -5.84
N ALA A 18 -7.06 12.03 -6.53
CA ALA A 18 -6.54 10.79 -5.97
C ALA A 18 -5.04 10.89 -5.65
N LEU A 19 -4.25 11.52 -6.54
CA LEU A 19 -2.83 11.78 -6.32
C LEU A 19 -2.59 12.56 -5.02
N GLY A 20 -3.35 13.63 -4.78
CA GLY A 20 -3.23 14.42 -3.55
C GLY A 20 -3.44 13.60 -2.28
N THR A 21 -4.33 12.60 -2.33
CA THR A 21 -4.58 11.70 -1.19
C THR A 21 -3.52 10.61 -1.04
N LEU A 22 -2.98 10.10 -2.14
CA LEU A 22 -2.02 8.99 -2.14
C LEU A 22 -0.59 9.44 -1.79
N VAL A 23 -0.25 10.70 -2.00
CA VAL A 23 1.12 11.22 -1.80
C VAL A 23 1.38 11.62 -0.35
N ALA A 24 0.36 11.92 0.45
CA ALA A 24 0.54 12.42 1.81
C ALA A 24 1.32 11.45 2.71
N ASP A 25 0.84 10.22 2.89
CA ASP A 25 1.48 9.25 3.78
C ASP A 25 2.89 8.83 3.29
N PRO A 26 3.12 8.59 1.98
CA PRO A 26 4.45 8.26 1.47
C PRO A 26 5.49 9.36 1.62
N VAL A 27 5.09 10.64 1.55
CA VAL A 27 6.01 11.77 1.84
C VAL A 27 6.47 11.73 3.29
N VAL A 28 5.56 11.49 4.23
CA VAL A 28 5.92 11.36 5.65
C VAL A 28 6.86 10.17 5.85
N SER A 29 6.58 9.03 5.21
CA SER A 29 7.44 7.85 5.29
C SER A 29 8.84 8.06 4.68
N LEU A 30 8.98 8.88 3.62
CA LEU A 30 10.28 9.32 3.12
C LEU A 30 11.05 10.15 4.16
N VAL A 31 10.36 11.05 4.85
CA VAL A 31 10.96 11.90 5.88
C VAL A 31 11.39 11.07 7.10
N ASP A 32 10.55 10.14 7.56
CA ASP A 32 10.88 9.19 8.64
C ASP A 32 12.14 8.37 8.29
N THR A 33 12.19 7.83 7.06
CA THR A 33 13.37 7.09 6.58
C THR A 33 14.62 7.98 6.57
N ALA A 34 14.49 9.27 6.24
CA ALA A 34 15.60 10.21 6.26
C ALA A 34 16.05 10.58 7.68
N PHE A 35 15.12 10.69 8.64
CA PHE A 35 15.49 10.89 10.05
C PHE A 35 16.21 9.66 10.61
N VAL A 36 15.67 8.46 10.40
CA VAL A 36 16.30 7.22 10.87
C VAL A 36 17.65 6.98 10.20
N GLY A 37 17.79 7.27 8.90
CA GLY A 37 19.05 7.10 8.19
C GLY A 37 20.18 8.05 8.59
N ARG A 38 19.86 9.13 9.33
CA ARG A 38 20.84 10.00 9.99
C ARG A 38 21.25 9.52 11.39
N ILE A 39 20.54 8.57 11.97
CA ILE A 39 20.94 7.96 13.25
C ILE A 39 22.13 7.04 13.02
N GLY A 40 22.01 6.14 12.04
CA GLY A 40 23.06 5.19 11.70
C GLY A 40 22.63 4.14 10.67
N VAL A 41 23.63 3.43 10.17
CA VAL A 41 23.46 2.36 9.18
C VAL A 41 22.69 1.16 9.76
N PRO A 42 22.97 0.68 10.99
CA PRO A 42 22.19 -0.39 11.62
C PRO A 42 20.71 -0.01 11.80
N GLU A 43 20.41 1.23 12.18
CA GLU A 43 19.04 1.72 12.39
C GLU A 43 18.26 1.79 11.08
N LEU A 44 18.90 2.22 9.99
CA LEU A 44 18.29 2.24 8.66
C LEU A 44 18.01 0.81 8.16
N GLY A 45 18.93 -0.13 8.39
CA GLY A 45 18.73 -1.54 8.10
C GLY A 45 17.62 -2.16 8.96
N ALA A 46 17.56 -1.79 10.23
CA ALA A 46 16.52 -2.22 11.16
C ALA A 46 15.13 -1.74 10.75
N LEU A 47 15.01 -0.47 10.34
CA LEU A 47 13.76 0.07 9.80
C LEU A 47 13.29 -0.75 8.59
N ALA A 48 14.20 -1.13 7.69
CA ALA A 48 13.87 -1.94 6.52
C ALA A 48 13.27 -3.29 6.91
N VAL A 49 13.95 -4.04 7.77
CA VAL A 49 13.52 -5.36 8.21
C VAL A 49 12.20 -5.27 8.99
N ALA A 50 12.09 -4.33 9.92
CA ALA A 50 10.92 -4.20 10.77
C ALA A 50 9.69 -3.73 9.98
N THR A 51 9.84 -2.77 9.06
CA THR A 51 8.73 -2.31 8.20
C THR A 51 8.29 -3.38 7.21
N ALA A 52 9.22 -4.15 6.64
CA ALA A 52 8.89 -5.27 5.75
C ALA A 52 8.12 -6.38 6.48
N ALA A 53 8.51 -6.71 7.72
CA ALA A 53 7.80 -7.68 8.56
C ALA A 53 6.42 -7.15 9.00
N PHE A 54 6.35 -5.92 9.49
CA PHE A 54 5.11 -5.27 9.90
C PHE A 54 4.12 -5.12 8.73
N GLY A 55 4.64 -4.84 7.53
CA GLY A 55 3.86 -4.71 6.30
C GLY A 55 2.99 -5.93 6.01
N VAL A 56 3.51 -7.15 6.23
CA VAL A 56 2.74 -8.39 6.06
C VAL A 56 1.49 -8.39 6.94
N ALA A 57 1.61 -7.97 8.20
CA ALA A 57 0.48 -7.87 9.12
C ALA A 57 -0.52 -6.79 8.67
N PHE A 58 -0.04 -5.60 8.30
CA PHE A 58 -0.90 -4.54 7.77
C PHE A 58 -1.73 -5.02 6.57
N PHE A 59 -1.09 -5.69 5.62
CA PHE A 59 -1.77 -6.18 4.43
C PHE A 59 -2.75 -7.33 4.72
N LEU A 60 -2.42 -8.21 5.67
CA LEU A 60 -3.32 -9.28 6.10
C LEU A 60 -4.64 -8.74 6.65
N PHE A 61 -4.64 -7.55 7.26
CA PHE A 61 -5.83 -6.94 7.86
C PHE A 61 -6.46 -5.80 7.05
N ASN A 62 -5.84 -5.40 5.94
CA ASN A 62 -6.38 -4.35 5.07
C ASN A 62 -7.77 -4.71 4.49
N PHE A 63 -8.12 -6.01 4.44
CA PHE A 63 -9.48 -6.46 4.08
C PHE A 63 -10.57 -5.84 4.97
N LEU A 64 -10.25 -5.42 6.20
CA LEU A 64 -11.23 -4.83 7.10
C LEU A 64 -11.78 -3.51 6.55
N SER A 65 -10.93 -2.68 5.92
CA SER A 65 -11.40 -1.47 5.23
C SER A 65 -12.27 -1.82 4.02
N TYR A 66 -11.87 -2.82 3.23
CA TYR A 66 -12.60 -3.24 2.02
C TYR A 66 -13.89 -4.00 2.33
N GLY A 67 -13.99 -4.63 3.50
CA GLY A 67 -15.21 -5.25 4.00
C GLY A 67 -16.19 -4.18 4.47
N VAL A 68 -15.75 -3.23 5.31
CA VAL A 68 -16.67 -2.24 5.90
C VAL A 68 -17.29 -1.31 4.85
N THR A 69 -16.51 -0.79 3.90
CA THR A 69 -16.99 0.20 2.92
C THR A 69 -18.24 -0.23 2.12
N PRO A 70 -18.24 -1.34 1.37
CA PRO A 70 -19.39 -1.73 0.55
C PRO A 70 -20.61 -2.10 1.39
N TYR A 71 -20.43 -2.73 2.55
CA TYR A 71 -21.56 -3.10 3.39
C TYR A 71 -22.20 -1.89 4.07
N VAL A 72 -21.41 -0.90 4.51
CA VAL A 72 -21.92 0.38 5.01
C VAL A 72 -22.58 1.17 3.88
N ALA A 73 -21.97 1.24 2.69
CA ALA A 73 -22.56 1.92 1.53
C ALA A 73 -23.93 1.32 1.13
N ASN A 74 -24.04 0.00 1.10
CA ASN A 74 -25.29 -0.69 0.80
C ASN A 74 -26.36 -0.45 1.87
N ALA A 75 -25.99 -0.49 3.16
CA ALA A 75 -26.91 -0.21 4.25
C ALA A 75 -27.37 1.26 4.24
N HIS A 76 -26.46 2.19 3.97
CA HIS A 76 -26.76 3.61 3.83
C HIS A 76 -27.70 3.89 2.64
N ALA A 77 -27.43 3.29 1.48
CA ALA A 77 -28.29 3.40 0.30
C ALA A 77 -29.71 2.84 0.54
N ALA A 78 -29.84 1.83 1.41
CA ALA A 78 -31.13 1.26 1.81
C ALA A 78 -31.84 2.04 2.94
N GLY A 79 -31.23 3.11 3.47
CA GLY A 79 -31.74 3.84 4.64
C GLY A 79 -31.68 3.06 5.96
N ASP A 80 -30.98 1.91 5.97
CA ASP A 80 -30.87 1.00 7.12
C ASP A 80 -29.68 1.40 8.01
N THR A 81 -29.87 2.49 8.77
CA THR A 81 -28.86 3.04 9.69
C THR A 81 -28.49 2.04 10.79
N GLN A 82 -29.43 1.22 11.24
CA GLN A 82 -29.19 0.20 12.26
C GLN A 82 -28.21 -0.87 11.76
N ARG A 83 -28.37 -1.35 10.53
CA ARG A 83 -27.43 -2.32 9.94
C ARG A 83 -26.06 -1.70 9.66
N ALA A 84 -26.01 -0.45 9.20
CA ALA A 84 -24.75 0.28 9.03
C ALA A 84 -23.98 0.38 10.37
N SER A 85 -24.68 0.74 11.45
CA SER A 85 -24.14 0.79 12.80
C SER A 85 -23.58 -0.56 13.27
N GLN A 86 -24.36 -1.64 13.12
CA GLN A 86 -23.96 -2.98 13.51
C GLN A 86 -22.65 -3.42 12.82
N LEU A 87 -22.49 -3.09 11.54
CA LEU A 87 -21.29 -3.40 10.77
C LEU A 87 -20.07 -2.60 11.23
N ILE A 88 -20.25 -1.30 11.51
CA ILE A 88 -19.17 -0.44 12.01
C ILE A 88 -18.72 -0.90 13.38
N ILE A 89 -19.65 -1.18 14.30
CA ILE A 89 -19.33 -1.68 15.64
C ILE A 89 -18.67 -3.05 15.56
N ALA A 90 -19.20 -3.97 14.76
CA ALA A 90 -18.57 -5.27 14.54
C ALA A 90 -17.13 -5.12 14.00
N GLY A 91 -16.93 -4.21 13.04
CA GLY A 91 -15.62 -3.84 12.51
C GLY A 91 -14.68 -3.31 13.59
N LEU A 92 -15.13 -2.41 14.46
CA LEU A 92 -14.33 -1.86 15.57
C LEU A 92 -13.97 -2.93 16.61
N PHE A 93 -14.90 -3.82 16.96
CA PHE A 93 -14.61 -4.96 17.84
C PHE A 93 -13.60 -5.92 17.19
N ALA A 94 -13.75 -6.22 15.90
CA ALA A 94 -12.79 -7.01 15.14
C ALA A 94 -11.41 -6.33 15.11
N ALA A 95 -11.36 -5.02 14.86
CA ALA A 95 -10.13 -4.24 14.82
C ALA A 95 -9.36 -4.31 16.15
N VAL A 96 -10.05 -4.13 17.28
CA VAL A 96 -9.43 -4.24 18.60
C VAL A 96 -8.98 -5.67 18.87
N ALA A 97 -9.83 -6.67 18.66
CA ALA A 97 -9.51 -8.06 18.96
C ALA A 97 -8.35 -8.59 18.08
N LEU A 98 -8.43 -8.39 16.76
CA LEU A 98 -7.39 -8.80 15.82
C LEU A 98 -6.12 -7.98 16.01
N GLY A 99 -6.25 -6.67 16.28
CA GLY A 99 -5.11 -5.79 16.52
C GLY A 99 -4.32 -6.23 17.75
N VAL A 100 -5.00 -6.43 18.88
CA VAL A 100 -4.36 -6.88 20.13
C VAL A 100 -3.75 -8.27 19.98
N ALA A 101 -4.47 -9.21 19.36
CA ALA A 101 -3.95 -10.55 19.11
C ALA A 101 -2.70 -10.52 18.21
N SER A 102 -2.72 -9.70 17.15
CA SER A 102 -1.59 -9.58 16.22
C SER A 102 -0.41 -8.85 16.84
N SER A 103 -0.64 -7.83 17.67
CA SER A 103 0.41 -7.22 18.48
C SER A 103 1.08 -8.24 19.38
N ALA A 104 0.31 -9.04 20.10
CA ALA A 104 0.85 -10.07 20.99
C ALA A 104 1.65 -11.13 20.21
N ILE A 105 1.14 -11.58 19.06
CA ILE A 105 1.83 -12.53 18.19
C ILE A 105 3.14 -11.95 17.65
N LEU A 106 3.12 -10.69 17.17
CA LEU A 106 4.31 -10.05 16.64
C LEU A 106 5.36 -9.83 17.73
N ILE A 107 4.97 -9.33 18.90
CA ILE A 107 5.87 -9.12 20.05
C ILE A 107 6.48 -10.46 20.50
N ALA A 108 5.67 -11.51 20.66
CA ALA A 108 6.17 -12.83 21.03
C ALA A 108 7.04 -13.48 19.94
N GLY A 109 6.82 -13.10 18.68
CA GLY A 109 7.49 -13.65 17.50
C GLY A 109 8.68 -12.83 16.99
N VAL A 110 9.06 -11.71 17.63
CA VAL A 110 10.09 -10.79 17.10
C VAL A 110 11.38 -11.53 16.78
N GLY A 111 11.93 -12.32 17.70
CA GLY A 111 13.16 -13.08 17.47
C GLY A 111 13.09 -13.99 16.23
N PRO A 112 12.17 -14.98 16.18
CA PRO A 112 11.99 -15.84 15.01
C PRO A 112 11.74 -15.09 13.70
N ILE A 113 11.03 -13.96 13.75
CA ILE A 113 10.77 -13.12 12.58
C ILE A 113 12.06 -12.49 12.09
N LEU A 114 12.87 -11.90 12.97
CA LEU A 114 14.15 -11.28 12.58
C LEU A 114 15.16 -12.32 12.09
N ASP A 115 15.18 -13.53 12.67
CA ASP A 115 15.98 -14.66 12.20
C ASP A 115 15.54 -15.10 10.79
N LEU A 116 14.23 -15.16 10.54
CA LEU A 116 13.67 -15.48 9.23
C LEU A 116 13.99 -14.39 8.20
N MET A 117 13.96 -13.12 8.62
CA MET A 117 14.39 -12.00 7.78
C MET A 117 15.91 -12.02 7.55
N GLY A 118 16.67 -12.72 8.39
CA GLY A 118 18.13 -12.79 8.29
C GLY A 118 18.81 -11.48 8.66
N ALA A 119 18.29 -10.79 9.68
CA ALA A 119 18.91 -9.61 10.25
C ALA A 119 20.31 -9.93 10.79
N THR A 120 21.27 -9.05 10.53
CA THR A 120 22.64 -9.14 11.06
C THR A 120 22.69 -8.77 12.55
N ALA A 121 23.75 -9.17 13.26
CA ALA A 121 23.83 -9.02 14.71
C ALA A 121 23.68 -7.57 15.21
N ASP A 122 24.20 -6.60 14.45
CA ASP A 122 24.08 -5.16 14.69
C ASP A 122 22.68 -4.60 14.36
N VAL A 123 21.91 -5.27 13.50
CA VAL A 123 20.54 -4.89 13.13
C VAL A 123 19.49 -5.48 14.07
N VAL A 124 19.74 -6.67 14.63
CA VAL A 124 18.75 -7.40 15.43
C VAL A 124 18.20 -6.58 16.59
N VAL A 125 19.06 -5.93 17.38
CA VAL A 125 18.62 -5.11 18.53
C VAL A 125 17.76 -3.91 18.10
N PRO A 126 18.23 -2.99 17.22
CA PRO A 126 17.41 -1.86 16.79
C PRO A 126 16.13 -2.30 16.07
N ALA A 127 16.16 -3.39 15.29
CA ALA A 127 14.98 -3.93 14.63
C ALA A 127 13.96 -4.49 15.63
N SER A 128 14.44 -5.15 16.69
CA SER A 128 13.60 -5.69 17.76
C SER A 128 12.92 -4.54 18.50
N THR A 129 13.68 -3.54 18.93
CA THR A 129 13.15 -2.35 19.61
C THR A 129 12.08 -1.65 18.77
N TYR A 130 12.36 -1.41 17.48
CA TYR A 130 11.38 -0.79 16.60
C TYR A 130 10.13 -1.66 16.44
N LEU A 131 10.29 -2.96 16.14
CA LEU A 131 9.18 -3.85 15.85
C LEU A 131 8.28 -4.10 17.06
N GLU A 132 8.84 -4.26 18.26
CA GLU A 132 8.10 -4.42 19.52
C GLU A 132 7.23 -3.19 19.82
N ILE A 133 7.81 -2.00 19.73
CA ILE A 133 7.09 -0.74 19.92
C ILE A 133 6.03 -0.57 18.82
N ARG A 134 6.43 -0.77 17.56
CA ARG A 134 5.55 -0.59 16.39
C ARG A 134 4.36 -1.54 16.42
N ALA A 135 4.52 -2.76 16.94
CA ALA A 135 3.43 -3.73 17.11
C ALA A 135 2.28 -3.16 17.96
N LEU A 136 2.54 -2.26 18.92
CA LEU A 136 1.52 -1.58 19.73
C LEU A 136 0.61 -0.64 18.92
N ALA A 137 1.00 -0.29 17.68
CA ALA A 137 0.19 0.51 16.78
C ALA A 137 -0.90 -0.30 16.06
N LEU A 138 -0.84 -1.64 16.02
CA LEU A 138 -1.78 -2.45 15.24
C LEU A 138 -3.25 -2.25 15.63
N PRO A 139 -3.65 -2.23 16.92
CA PRO A 139 -5.04 -1.97 17.28
C PRO A 139 -5.52 -0.61 16.75
N ALA A 140 -4.69 0.43 16.90
CA ALA A 140 -4.98 1.75 16.41
C ALA A 140 -5.08 1.79 14.87
N LEU A 141 -4.13 1.15 14.19
CA LEU A 141 -4.10 1.04 12.73
C LEU A 141 -5.36 0.35 12.18
N LEU A 142 -5.83 -0.73 12.83
CA LEU A 142 -7.05 -1.41 12.40
C LEU A 142 -8.31 -0.58 12.68
N ILE A 143 -8.35 0.17 13.78
CA ILE A 143 -9.44 1.13 14.04
C ILE A 143 -9.46 2.22 12.97
N VAL A 144 -8.29 2.76 12.60
CA VAL A 144 -8.14 3.73 11.51
C VAL A 144 -8.65 3.15 10.20
N LEU A 145 -8.32 1.90 9.86
CA LEU A 145 -8.85 1.22 8.66
C LEU A 145 -10.39 1.09 8.66
N VAL A 146 -11.00 0.76 9.81
CA VAL A 146 -12.46 0.73 9.95
C VAL A 146 -13.05 2.12 9.79
N GLY A 147 -12.41 3.15 10.38
CA GLY A 147 -12.82 4.55 10.26
C GLY A 147 -12.82 5.04 8.81
N HIS A 148 -11.73 4.78 8.08
CA HIS A 148 -11.66 5.00 6.63
C HIS A 148 -12.80 4.28 5.91
N GLY A 149 -13.01 3.00 6.23
CA GLY A 149 -14.02 2.18 5.59
C GLY A 149 -15.43 2.71 5.79
N ALA A 150 -15.77 3.11 7.02
CA ALA A 150 -17.09 3.59 7.43
C ALA A 150 -17.44 4.92 6.74
N PHE A 151 -16.58 5.94 6.87
CA PHE A 151 -16.84 7.26 6.28
C PHE A 151 -16.89 7.22 4.75
N ARG A 152 -16.01 6.44 4.09
CA ARG A 152 -16.11 6.20 2.65
C ARG A 152 -17.42 5.52 2.26
N GLY A 153 -17.92 4.60 3.09
CA GLY A 153 -19.23 3.96 2.91
C GLY A 153 -20.38 4.96 2.95
N TYR A 154 -20.31 5.96 3.83
CA TYR A 154 -21.22 7.11 3.87
C TYR A 154 -20.92 8.18 2.80
N GLN A 155 -20.05 7.88 1.82
CA GLN A 155 -19.63 8.80 0.76
C GLN A 155 -18.91 10.07 1.26
N ASP A 156 -18.45 10.10 2.52
CA ASP A 156 -17.61 11.15 3.07
C ASP A 156 -16.14 10.81 2.89
N THR A 157 -15.53 11.42 1.88
CA THR A 157 -14.09 11.26 1.59
C THR A 157 -13.23 12.35 2.23
N LYS A 158 -13.83 13.41 2.80
CA LYS A 158 -13.09 14.54 3.38
C LYS A 158 -12.66 14.25 4.80
N THR A 159 -13.55 13.70 5.62
CA THR A 159 -13.26 13.38 7.01
C THR A 159 -12.05 12.44 7.15
N PRO A 160 -11.96 11.32 6.39
CA PRO A 160 -10.81 10.43 6.49
C PRO A 160 -9.50 11.08 6.02
N LEU A 161 -9.55 11.95 5.01
CA LEU A 161 -8.38 12.69 4.53
C LEU A 161 -7.82 13.61 5.62
N TRP A 162 -8.67 14.38 6.29
CA TRP A 162 -8.23 15.28 7.36
C TRP A 162 -7.67 14.52 8.57
N VAL A 163 -8.24 13.37 8.92
CA VAL A 163 -7.67 12.51 9.97
C VAL A 163 -6.30 11.98 9.56
N SER A 164 -6.12 11.48 8.33
CA SER A 164 -4.80 11.04 7.82
C SER A 164 -3.75 12.16 7.83
N ILE A 165 -4.13 13.36 7.40
CA ILE A 165 -3.25 14.53 7.47
C ILE A 165 -2.88 14.82 8.94
N GLY A 166 -3.83 14.74 9.86
CA GLY A 166 -3.57 14.89 11.30
C GLY A 166 -2.58 13.85 11.83
N ILE A 167 -2.77 12.57 11.50
CA ILE A 167 -1.84 11.48 11.85
C ILE A 167 -0.44 11.79 11.32
N SER A 168 -0.35 12.13 10.04
CA SER A 168 0.89 12.48 9.33
C SER A 168 1.61 13.66 9.98
N VAL A 169 0.89 14.73 10.33
CA VAL A 169 1.45 15.92 11.00
C VAL A 169 1.94 15.59 12.40
N VAL A 170 1.16 14.82 13.18
CA VAL A 170 1.57 14.40 14.52
C VAL A 170 2.86 13.57 14.44
N ASN A 171 2.93 12.61 13.50
CA ASN A 171 4.13 11.80 13.30
C ASN A 171 5.34 12.66 12.90
N LEU A 172 5.18 13.53 11.89
CA LEU A 172 6.24 14.41 11.39
C LEU A 172 6.79 15.36 12.47
N VAL A 173 5.96 15.81 13.40
CA VAL A 173 6.38 16.67 14.53
C VAL A 173 7.06 15.85 15.62
N LEU A 174 6.52 14.66 15.93
CA LEU A 174 7.05 13.81 17.00
C LEU A 174 8.36 13.12 16.61
N ASP A 175 8.58 12.79 15.33
CA ASP A 175 9.80 12.12 14.88
C ASP A 175 11.08 12.86 15.33
N PRO A 176 11.37 14.11 14.90
CA PRO A 176 12.59 14.79 15.32
C PRO A 176 12.64 15.08 16.82
N LEU A 177 11.48 15.28 17.46
CA LEU A 177 11.39 15.55 18.89
C LEU A 177 11.79 14.32 19.72
N LEU A 178 11.30 13.14 19.38
CA LEU A 178 11.57 11.90 20.10
C LEU A 178 12.93 11.31 19.69
N ILE A 179 13.25 11.31 18.40
CA ILE A 179 14.51 10.75 17.88
C ILE A 179 15.70 11.55 18.42
N TYR A 180 15.73 12.87 18.20
CA TYR A 180 16.89 13.71 18.53
C TYR A 180 16.70 14.54 19.79
N GLY A 181 15.49 15.03 20.05
CA GLY A 181 15.22 15.89 21.22
C GLY A 181 15.27 15.14 22.54
N LEU A 182 14.77 13.90 22.58
CA LEU A 182 14.85 13.02 23.74
C LEU A 182 15.95 11.95 23.62
N ASP A 183 16.67 11.92 22.50
CA ASP A 183 17.72 10.94 22.22
C ASP A 183 17.24 9.47 22.31
N TRP A 184 15.99 9.20 21.88
CA TRP A 184 15.43 7.84 21.86
C TRP A 184 15.82 7.07 20.60
N GLY A 185 16.52 7.70 19.65
CA GLY A 185 16.96 7.07 18.41
C GLY A 185 15.81 6.37 17.68
N ILE A 186 16.05 5.13 17.25
CA ILE A 186 15.05 4.33 16.50
C ILE A 186 13.78 4.02 17.32
N ALA A 187 13.88 3.95 18.66
CA ALA A 187 12.70 3.81 19.52
C ALA A 187 11.81 5.05 19.45
N GLY A 188 12.42 6.23 19.32
CA GLY A 188 11.72 7.51 19.12
C GLY A 188 10.85 7.51 17.87
N ALA A 189 11.40 7.05 16.73
CA ALA A 189 10.67 6.91 15.47
C ALA A 189 9.46 5.95 15.60
N ALA A 190 9.67 4.80 16.26
CA ALA A 190 8.60 3.84 16.51
C ALA A 190 7.47 4.44 17.36
N TRP A 191 7.82 5.13 18.47
CA TRP A 191 6.85 5.77 19.36
C TRP A 191 6.10 6.92 18.70
N ALA A 192 6.78 7.76 17.93
CA ALA A 192 6.14 8.84 17.16
C ALA A 192 5.03 8.28 16.27
N THR A 193 5.32 7.17 15.58
CA THR A 193 4.34 6.54 14.70
C THR A 193 3.22 5.83 15.49
N VAL A 194 3.51 5.23 16.65
CA VAL A 194 2.48 4.64 17.54
C VAL A 194 1.53 5.71 18.06
N ILE A 195 2.06 6.82 18.57
CA ILE A 195 1.28 7.94 19.12
C ILE A 195 0.41 8.54 18.02
N ALA A 196 0.97 8.81 16.84
CA ALA A 196 0.22 9.33 15.70
C ALA A 196 -0.96 8.42 15.32
N GLN A 197 -0.76 7.10 15.27
CA GLN A 197 -1.83 6.14 14.98
C GLN A 197 -2.91 6.13 16.08
N TRP A 198 -2.54 6.20 17.36
CA TRP A 198 -3.51 6.28 18.46
C TRP A 198 -4.30 7.59 18.48
N VAL A 199 -3.68 8.71 18.09
CA VAL A 199 -4.39 9.99 17.89
C VAL A 199 -5.42 9.84 16.77
N GLY A 200 -5.04 9.23 15.63
CA GLY A 200 -5.95 8.94 14.53
C GLY A 200 -7.11 8.02 14.91
N ALA A 201 -6.81 6.92 15.61
CA ALA A 201 -7.81 5.99 16.13
C ALA A 201 -8.76 6.69 17.10
N GLY A 202 -8.24 7.51 18.01
CA GLY A 202 -9.03 8.32 18.93
C GLY A 202 -9.95 9.30 18.19
N ALA A 203 -9.45 9.96 17.14
CA ALA A 203 -10.24 10.86 16.31
C ALA A 203 -11.40 10.11 15.61
N PHE A 204 -11.15 8.95 15.01
CA PHE A 204 -12.21 8.14 14.39
C PHE A 204 -13.23 7.62 15.41
N LEU A 205 -12.77 7.14 16.58
CA LEU A 205 -13.69 6.70 17.64
C LEU A 205 -14.54 7.86 18.15
N TRP A 206 -13.97 9.05 18.33
CA TRP A 206 -14.73 10.24 18.70
C TRP A 206 -15.74 10.64 17.63
N LEU A 207 -15.33 10.64 16.35
CA LEU A 207 -16.21 10.96 15.23
C LEU A 207 -17.39 9.99 15.11
N LEU A 208 -17.12 8.67 15.18
CA LEU A 208 -18.13 7.63 15.02
C LEU A 208 -19.02 7.48 16.26
N LEU A 209 -18.43 7.46 17.45
CA LEU A 209 -19.13 7.07 18.68
C LEU A 209 -19.63 8.26 19.51
N VAL A 210 -19.25 9.49 19.16
CA VAL A 210 -19.63 10.71 19.89
C VAL A 210 -20.20 11.76 18.95
N ARG A 211 -19.38 12.33 18.06
CA ARG A 211 -19.73 13.54 17.28
C ARG A 211 -20.83 13.31 16.25
N ASN A 212 -20.69 12.28 15.42
CA ASN A 212 -21.63 11.97 14.35
C ASN A 212 -22.54 10.78 14.74
N ARG A 213 -22.56 10.38 16.01
CA ARG A 213 -23.25 9.17 16.44
C ARG A 213 -24.74 9.20 16.11
N GLU A 214 -25.38 10.34 16.36
CA GLU A 214 -26.81 10.54 16.08
C GLU A 214 -27.08 10.61 14.58
N ASP A 215 -26.28 11.39 13.85
CA ASP A 215 -26.37 11.53 12.39
C ASP A 215 -26.16 10.20 11.64
N LEU A 216 -25.27 9.34 12.16
CA LEU A 216 -24.96 8.03 11.58
C LEU A 216 -25.86 6.91 12.12
N GLY A 217 -26.73 7.20 13.10
CA GLY A 217 -27.63 6.22 13.73
C GLY A 217 -26.90 5.11 14.50
N ILE A 218 -25.77 5.41 15.13
CA ILE A 218 -24.94 4.40 15.80
C ILE A 218 -25.55 3.99 17.17
N GLU A 219 -26.33 2.91 17.16
CA GLU A 219 -26.86 2.24 18.34
C GLU A 219 -25.83 1.32 19.03
N ARG A 220 -25.88 1.20 20.37
CA ARG A 220 -25.03 0.26 21.13
C ARG A 220 -25.54 -1.17 20.95
N VAL A 221 -25.19 -1.80 19.83
CA VAL A 221 -25.56 -3.20 19.54
C VAL A 221 -24.35 -4.11 19.73
N ARG A 222 -24.55 -5.27 20.38
CA ARG A 222 -23.51 -6.31 20.45
C ARG A 222 -23.44 -7.03 19.10
N PRO A 223 -22.26 -7.16 18.47
CA PRO A 223 -22.11 -7.88 17.21
C PRO A 223 -22.59 -9.33 17.33
N THR A 224 -23.25 -9.86 16.31
CA THR A 224 -23.61 -11.28 16.24
C THR A 224 -22.62 -12.05 15.38
N ARG A 225 -22.50 -13.38 15.58
CA ARG A 225 -21.62 -14.25 14.76
C ARG A 225 -21.90 -14.14 13.24
N ARG A 226 -23.14 -13.80 12.86
CA ARG A 226 -23.57 -13.66 11.46
C ARG A 226 -23.00 -12.40 10.79
N ASP A 227 -22.67 -11.37 11.56
CA ASP A 227 -22.12 -10.11 11.06
C ASP A 227 -20.65 -10.27 10.66
N PHE A 228 -19.89 -11.10 11.40
CA PHE A 228 -18.53 -11.47 11.06
C PHE A 228 -18.45 -12.31 9.77
N GLY A 229 -19.39 -13.24 9.55
CA GLY A 229 -19.40 -14.08 8.34
C GLY A 229 -19.60 -13.30 7.03
N LYS A 230 -20.21 -12.10 7.09
CA LYS A 230 -20.36 -11.21 5.93
C LYS A 230 -19.07 -10.41 5.65
N LEU A 231 -18.29 -10.06 6.67
CA LEU A 231 -17.01 -9.35 6.51
C LEU A 231 -15.94 -10.18 5.75
N PHE A 232 -16.04 -11.52 5.77
CA PHE A 232 -15.14 -12.42 5.04
C PHE A 232 -15.58 -12.74 3.60
N GLY A 233 -16.71 -12.15 3.16
CA GLY A 233 -17.21 -12.31 1.80
C GLY A 233 -16.72 -11.21 0.88
N ALA A 234 -16.13 -11.64 -0.25
CA ALA A 234 -15.56 -10.84 -1.34
C ALA A 234 -14.13 -10.32 -1.13
N GLY A 235 -13.25 -10.71 -2.06
CA GLY A 235 -11.88 -10.19 -2.18
C GLY A 235 -10.75 -11.20 -2.10
N TRP A 236 -11.00 -12.51 -1.94
CA TRP A 236 -9.92 -13.50 -1.81
C TRP A 236 -8.86 -13.40 -2.91
N ALA A 237 -9.28 -13.20 -4.16
CA ALA A 237 -8.36 -13.00 -5.27
C ALA A 237 -7.46 -11.74 -5.10
N LEU A 238 -8.02 -10.63 -4.61
CA LEU A 238 -7.24 -9.42 -4.32
C LEU A 238 -6.31 -9.59 -3.12
N ILE A 239 -6.74 -10.36 -2.11
CA ILE A 239 -5.89 -10.75 -0.96
C ILE A 239 -4.72 -11.57 -1.45
N VAL A 240 -4.96 -12.64 -2.22
CA VAL A 240 -3.90 -13.49 -2.79
C VAL A 240 -2.94 -12.67 -3.64
N ARG A 241 -3.46 -11.79 -4.50
CA ARG A 241 -2.63 -10.88 -5.32
C ARG A 241 -1.75 -10.00 -4.45
N THR A 242 -2.34 -9.35 -3.45
CA THR A 242 -1.61 -8.39 -2.60
C THR A 242 -0.59 -9.10 -1.72
N ALA A 243 -0.96 -10.23 -1.11
CA ALA A 243 -0.06 -11.05 -0.33
C ALA A 243 1.13 -11.56 -1.17
N ALA A 244 0.89 -12.04 -2.39
CA ALA A 244 1.96 -12.48 -3.29
C ALA A 244 2.94 -11.35 -3.63
N LEU A 245 2.45 -10.13 -3.82
CA LEU A 245 3.29 -8.96 -4.09
C LEU A 245 4.10 -8.54 -2.86
N VAL A 246 3.43 -8.44 -1.71
CA VAL A 246 4.04 -8.01 -0.44
C VAL A 246 5.10 -9.00 0.02
N LEU A 247 4.80 -10.30 -0.02
CA LEU A 247 5.76 -11.34 0.34
C LEU A 247 6.98 -11.35 -0.59
N ALA A 248 6.82 -11.04 -1.88
CA ALA A 248 7.95 -10.91 -2.79
C ALA A 248 8.88 -9.74 -2.40
N PHE A 249 8.32 -8.60 -2.00
CA PHE A 249 9.11 -7.47 -1.49
C PHE A 249 9.73 -7.75 -0.12
N THR A 250 8.97 -8.34 0.82
CA THR A 250 9.49 -8.76 2.12
C THR A 250 10.66 -9.74 1.95
N MET A 251 10.56 -10.67 1.00
CA MET A 251 11.65 -11.59 0.67
C MET A 251 12.85 -10.88 0.06
N ALA A 252 12.65 -9.87 -0.79
CA ALA A 252 13.73 -9.06 -1.32
C ALA A 252 14.49 -8.32 -0.20
N THR A 253 13.76 -7.76 0.77
CA THR A 253 14.34 -7.14 1.96
C THR A 253 15.08 -8.15 2.84
N ALA A 254 14.51 -9.35 3.03
CA ALA A 254 15.16 -10.41 3.80
C ALA A 254 16.47 -10.89 3.14
N VAL A 255 16.49 -11.02 1.81
CA VAL A 255 17.72 -11.34 1.07
C VAL A 255 18.73 -10.21 1.20
N ALA A 256 18.31 -8.94 1.09
CA ALA A 256 19.20 -7.80 1.30
C ALA A 256 19.78 -7.77 2.73
N ALA A 257 18.99 -8.11 3.76
CA ALA A 257 19.45 -8.21 5.14
C ALA A 257 20.53 -9.29 5.31
N ARG A 258 20.34 -10.46 4.69
CA ARG A 258 21.31 -11.57 4.70
C ARG A 258 22.62 -11.23 4.00
N LEU A 259 22.62 -10.28 3.07
CA LEU A 259 23.81 -9.80 2.37
C LEU A 259 24.61 -8.76 3.17
N GLY A 260 24.01 -8.16 4.22
CA GLY A 260 24.70 -7.27 5.16
C GLY A 260 23.97 -5.95 5.47
N THR A 261 24.40 -5.29 6.54
CA THR A 261 23.78 -4.07 7.09
C THR A 261 23.74 -2.92 6.08
N VAL A 262 24.87 -2.62 5.43
CA VAL A 262 24.96 -1.57 4.40
C VAL A 262 24.04 -1.88 3.23
N VAL A 263 23.93 -3.16 2.84
CA VAL A 263 23.13 -3.62 1.71
C VAL A 263 21.64 -3.40 1.98
N VAL A 264 21.15 -3.80 3.17
CA VAL A 264 19.73 -3.63 3.52
C VAL A 264 19.37 -2.16 3.78
N ALA A 265 20.28 -1.37 4.35
CA ALA A 265 20.10 0.07 4.50
C ALA A 265 19.97 0.78 3.13
N ALA A 266 20.84 0.43 2.18
CA ALA A 266 20.76 0.94 0.82
C ALA A 266 19.50 0.47 0.07
N HIS A 267 19.11 -0.80 0.27
CA HIS A 267 17.86 -1.33 -0.25
C HIS A 267 16.66 -0.52 0.27
N GLN A 268 16.62 -0.17 1.56
CA GLN A 268 15.53 0.60 2.15
C GLN A 268 15.37 1.97 1.51
N VAL A 269 16.46 2.73 1.33
CA VAL A 269 16.40 4.05 0.70
C VAL A 269 15.89 3.94 -0.74
N ALA A 270 16.46 3.02 -1.51
CA ALA A 270 16.07 2.82 -2.90
C ALA A 270 14.62 2.31 -3.03
N PHE A 271 14.19 1.40 -2.15
CA PHE A 271 12.82 0.88 -2.12
C PHE A 271 11.82 1.96 -1.71
N GLN A 272 12.16 2.81 -0.74
CA GLN A 272 11.30 3.91 -0.29
C GLN A 272 11.09 4.95 -1.40
N LEU A 273 12.13 5.30 -2.15
CA LEU A 273 12.02 6.15 -3.34
C LEU A 273 11.16 5.48 -4.42
N TRP A 274 11.34 4.19 -4.62
CA TRP A 274 10.60 3.43 -5.63
C TRP A 274 9.10 3.33 -5.29
N ILE A 275 8.73 3.00 -4.04
CA ILE A 275 7.33 2.84 -3.62
C ILE A 275 6.60 4.18 -3.59
N PHE A 276 7.27 5.26 -3.19
CA PHE A 276 6.73 6.62 -3.24
C PHE A 276 6.24 6.97 -4.66
N LEU A 277 7.09 6.73 -5.66
CA LEU A 277 6.77 7.02 -7.06
C LEU A 277 5.74 6.04 -7.63
N ALA A 278 5.77 4.79 -7.19
CA ALA A 278 4.74 3.82 -7.56
C ALA A 278 3.34 4.29 -7.12
N LEU A 279 3.21 4.87 -5.92
CA LEU A 279 1.96 5.43 -5.39
C LEU A 279 1.52 6.71 -6.12
N VAL A 280 2.45 7.49 -6.66
CA VAL A 280 2.12 8.60 -7.56
C VAL A 280 1.40 8.10 -8.81
N VAL A 281 1.87 6.99 -9.39
CA VAL A 281 1.22 6.42 -10.59
C VAL A 281 -0.07 5.67 -10.27
N ASP A 282 -0.23 5.18 -9.04
CA ASP A 282 -1.46 4.51 -8.59
C ASP A 282 -2.70 5.42 -8.69
N ALA A 283 -2.52 6.74 -8.69
CA ALA A 283 -3.58 7.70 -9.00
C ALA A 283 -4.23 7.49 -10.40
N LEU A 284 -3.44 7.10 -11.40
CA LEU A 284 -3.96 6.71 -12.72
C LEU A 284 -4.65 5.34 -12.68
N ALA A 285 -4.19 4.43 -11.82
CA ALA A 285 -4.84 3.14 -11.62
C ALA A 285 -6.26 3.32 -11.06
N ILE A 286 -6.45 4.21 -10.08
CA ILE A 286 -7.78 4.55 -9.54
C ILE A 286 -8.70 5.12 -10.62
N ALA A 287 -8.20 6.00 -11.48
CA ALA A 287 -8.96 6.49 -12.63
C ALA A 287 -9.34 5.35 -13.60
N GLY A 288 -8.42 4.40 -13.82
CA GLY A 288 -8.70 3.17 -14.58
C GLY A 288 -9.81 2.33 -13.97
N GLN A 289 -9.78 2.07 -12.67
CA GLN A 289 -10.81 1.29 -11.98
C GLN A 289 -12.22 1.89 -12.21
N ALA A 290 -12.34 3.20 -12.02
CA ALA A 290 -13.61 3.90 -12.15
C ALA A 290 -14.11 3.96 -13.61
N LEU A 291 -13.24 4.35 -14.54
CA LEU A 291 -13.66 4.57 -15.94
C LEU A 291 -13.88 3.27 -16.68
N ILE A 292 -13.07 2.24 -16.45
CA ILE A 292 -13.27 0.93 -17.07
C ILE A 292 -14.59 0.33 -16.60
N GLY A 293 -14.87 0.35 -15.30
CA GLY A 293 -16.15 -0.10 -14.76
C GLY A 293 -17.34 0.69 -15.34
N LYS A 294 -17.22 2.02 -15.43
CA LYS A 294 -18.24 2.88 -16.04
C LYS A 294 -18.54 2.51 -17.49
N TYR A 295 -17.52 2.36 -18.33
CA TYR A 295 -17.75 2.09 -19.76
C TYR A 295 -18.20 0.66 -20.02
N LEU A 296 -17.71 -0.33 -19.27
CA LEU A 296 -18.19 -1.71 -19.34
C LEU A 296 -19.67 -1.83 -18.95
N GLY A 297 -20.13 -1.08 -17.96
CA GLY A 297 -21.53 -1.03 -17.55
C GLY A 297 -22.41 -0.10 -18.41
N SER A 298 -21.87 0.52 -19.46
CA SER A 298 -22.60 1.45 -20.34
C SER A 298 -23.02 0.78 -21.65
N ALA A 299 -23.85 1.47 -22.44
CA ALA A 299 -24.21 1.05 -23.81
C ALA A 299 -23.02 0.98 -24.79
N TYR A 300 -21.83 1.43 -24.38
CA TYR A 300 -20.62 1.50 -25.22
C TYR A 300 -19.41 0.81 -24.59
N PRO A 301 -19.46 -0.51 -24.30
CA PRO A 301 -18.37 -1.23 -23.61
C PRO A 301 -17.07 -1.22 -24.40
N ALA A 302 -17.12 -1.14 -25.74
CA ALA A 302 -15.93 -0.99 -26.57
C ALA A 302 -15.08 0.23 -26.21
N ARG A 303 -15.68 1.31 -25.67
CA ARG A 303 -14.94 2.50 -25.21
C ARG A 303 -14.04 2.20 -24.01
N ALA A 304 -14.34 1.17 -23.20
CA ALA A 304 -13.50 0.78 -22.08
C ALA A 304 -12.08 0.43 -22.54
N LYS A 305 -11.94 -0.26 -23.69
CA LYS A 305 -10.62 -0.59 -24.24
C LYS A 305 -9.85 0.64 -24.70
N VAL A 306 -10.53 1.59 -25.35
CA VAL A 306 -9.92 2.86 -25.79
C VAL A 306 -9.45 3.70 -24.60
N VAL A 307 -10.22 3.73 -23.51
CA VAL A 307 -9.84 4.40 -22.26
C VAL A 307 -8.65 3.70 -21.61
N ALA A 308 -8.62 2.37 -21.57
CA ALA A 308 -7.49 1.60 -21.06
C ALA A 308 -6.20 1.92 -21.83
N GLU A 309 -6.25 1.90 -23.16
CA GLU A 309 -5.11 2.26 -24.02
C GLU A 309 -4.65 3.70 -23.78
N ARG A 310 -5.60 4.62 -23.58
CA ARG A 310 -5.28 6.02 -23.24
C ARG A 310 -4.59 6.15 -21.89
N LEU A 311 -5.09 5.47 -20.86
CA LEU A 311 -4.50 5.44 -19.52
C LEU A 311 -3.08 4.85 -19.55
N LEU A 312 -2.85 3.77 -20.30
CA LEU A 312 -1.53 3.17 -20.48
C LEU A 312 -0.57 4.14 -21.17
N GLY A 313 -1.02 4.83 -22.21
CA GLY A 313 -0.24 5.89 -22.86
C GLY A 313 0.15 6.99 -21.90
N LEU A 314 -0.80 7.53 -21.11
CA LEU A 314 -0.53 8.53 -20.07
C LEU A 314 0.43 8.00 -19.00
N GLY A 315 0.26 6.75 -18.57
CA GLY A 315 1.13 6.06 -17.63
C GLY A 315 2.58 6.06 -18.11
N ILE A 316 2.82 5.69 -19.37
CA ILE A 316 4.18 5.73 -19.97
C ILE A 316 4.77 7.15 -19.88
N TYR A 317 4.01 8.19 -20.26
CA TYR A 317 4.50 9.57 -20.19
C TYR A 317 4.83 10.01 -18.77
N VAL A 318 3.96 9.69 -17.80
CA VAL A 318 4.20 9.97 -16.38
C VAL A 318 5.44 9.20 -15.91
N GLY A 319 5.55 7.91 -16.22
CA GLY A 319 6.69 7.08 -15.84
C GLY A 319 8.02 7.59 -16.38
N PHE A 320 8.08 8.04 -17.65
CA PHE A 320 9.28 8.70 -18.18
C PHE A 320 9.54 10.06 -17.54
N GLY A 321 8.50 10.83 -17.20
CA GLY A 321 8.63 12.08 -16.45
C GLY A 321 9.24 11.86 -15.07
N LEU A 322 8.78 10.83 -14.33
CA LEU A 322 9.32 10.45 -13.03
C LEU A 322 10.75 9.92 -13.14
N ALA A 323 11.06 9.14 -14.19
CA ALA A 323 12.42 8.69 -14.48
C ALA A 323 13.37 9.88 -14.69
N LEU A 324 12.97 10.86 -15.50
CA LEU A 324 13.77 12.06 -15.77
C LEU A 324 13.95 12.91 -14.49
N LEU A 325 12.89 13.06 -13.69
CA LEU A 325 12.96 13.74 -12.41
C LEU A 325 13.98 13.08 -11.48
N LEU A 326 13.92 11.75 -11.32
CA LEU A 326 14.91 11.03 -10.51
C LEU A 326 16.31 11.13 -11.11
N ALA A 327 16.48 11.02 -12.42
CA ALA A 327 17.78 11.17 -13.05
C ALA A 327 18.41 12.53 -12.74
N ALA A 328 17.61 13.61 -12.76
CA ALA A 328 18.03 14.96 -12.40
C ALA A 328 18.36 15.11 -10.90
N LEU A 329 17.63 14.41 -10.03
CA LEU A 329 17.81 14.46 -8.57
C LEU A 329 18.89 13.51 -8.04
N ARG A 330 19.50 12.68 -8.90
CA ARG A 330 20.58 11.73 -8.54
C ARG A 330 21.69 12.31 -7.66
N PRO A 331 22.24 13.52 -7.89
CA PRO A 331 23.35 14.02 -7.07
C PRO A 331 22.93 14.47 -5.66
N LEU A 332 21.64 14.71 -5.43
CA LEU A 332 21.13 15.27 -4.17
C LEU A 332 20.42 14.21 -3.32
N LEU A 333 19.62 13.35 -3.95
CA LEU A 333 18.68 12.48 -3.26
C LEU A 333 19.32 11.53 -2.23
N PRO A 334 20.39 10.76 -2.54
CA PRO A 334 20.94 9.81 -1.58
C PRO A 334 21.43 10.46 -0.28
N GLY A 335 22.06 11.64 -0.36
CA GLY A 335 22.57 12.38 0.79
C GLY A 335 21.50 13.03 1.67
N ILE A 336 20.22 13.00 1.26
CA ILE A 336 19.11 13.41 2.14
C ILE A 336 18.86 12.35 3.20
N PHE A 337 19.01 11.06 2.84
CA PHE A 337 18.63 9.93 3.68
C PHE A 337 19.72 9.51 4.64
N THR A 338 20.99 9.64 4.27
CA THR A 338 22.12 9.23 5.11
C THR A 338 23.37 10.00 4.72
N ASP A 339 24.26 10.19 5.70
CA ASP A 339 25.57 10.78 5.50
C ASP A 339 26.67 9.72 5.34
N ASP A 340 26.32 8.42 5.42
CA ASP A 340 27.27 7.31 5.30
C ASP A 340 27.69 7.06 3.83
N PRO A 341 29.00 7.12 3.51
CA PRO A 341 29.48 7.01 2.14
C PRO A 341 29.33 5.61 1.54
N GLU A 342 29.37 4.55 2.37
CA GLU A 342 29.21 3.17 1.89
C GLU A 342 27.75 2.92 1.50
N VAL A 343 26.79 3.37 2.32
CA VAL A 343 25.36 3.29 2.01
C VAL A 343 25.04 4.14 0.78
N ILE A 344 25.55 5.37 0.67
CA ILE A 344 25.36 6.21 -0.53
C ILE A 344 25.88 5.49 -1.78
N THR A 345 27.08 4.89 -1.72
CA THR A 345 27.66 4.15 -2.83
C THR A 345 26.79 2.95 -3.22
N ALA A 346 26.29 2.20 -2.24
CA ALA A 346 25.39 1.08 -2.46
C ALA A 346 24.03 1.52 -3.06
N VAL A 347 23.44 2.62 -2.59
CA VAL A 347 22.22 3.22 -3.17
C VAL A 347 22.47 3.62 -4.62
N LEU A 348 23.59 4.30 -4.91
CA LEU A 348 23.95 4.73 -6.25
C LEU A 348 24.17 3.55 -7.21
N SER A 349 24.61 2.39 -6.71
CA SER A 349 24.76 1.16 -7.49
C SER A 349 23.42 0.62 -8.02
N VAL A 350 22.32 0.90 -7.33
CA VAL A 350 20.96 0.46 -7.71
C VAL A 350 20.04 1.59 -8.15
N TYR A 351 20.48 2.84 -8.06
CA TYR A 351 19.71 4.01 -8.46
C TYR A 351 19.24 3.95 -9.91
N GLY A 352 20.07 3.39 -10.81
CA GLY A 352 19.71 3.17 -12.21
C GLY A 352 18.46 2.29 -12.37
N PHE A 353 18.29 1.27 -11.52
CA PHE A 353 17.09 0.44 -11.51
C PHE A 353 15.87 1.27 -11.10
N VAL A 354 15.98 2.03 -10.00
CA VAL A 354 14.89 2.90 -9.53
C VAL A 354 14.44 3.86 -10.63
N VAL A 355 15.36 4.47 -11.37
CA VAL A 355 15.06 5.39 -12.48
C VAL A 355 14.42 4.67 -13.67
N LEU A 356 15.05 3.61 -14.16
CA LEU A 356 14.65 2.94 -15.41
C LEU A 356 13.37 2.11 -15.25
N MET A 357 13.02 1.72 -14.01
CA MET A 357 11.78 0.99 -13.73
C MET A 357 10.54 1.87 -13.68
N GLN A 358 10.65 3.22 -13.66
CA GLN A 358 9.45 4.07 -13.52
C GLN A 358 8.43 3.92 -14.67
N PRO A 359 8.82 3.82 -15.96
CA PRO A 359 7.87 3.50 -17.02
C PRO A 359 7.25 2.10 -16.88
N MET A 360 8.02 1.12 -16.40
CA MET A 360 7.54 -0.24 -16.16
C MET A 360 6.50 -0.28 -15.03
N ASN A 361 6.80 0.41 -13.92
CA ASN A 361 5.87 0.61 -12.81
C ASN A 361 4.57 1.20 -13.33
N ALA A 362 4.67 2.29 -14.10
CA ALA A 362 3.49 2.99 -14.55
C ALA A 362 2.53 2.11 -15.35
N LEU A 363 3.07 1.31 -16.27
CA LEU A 363 2.29 0.35 -17.04
C LEU A 363 1.59 -0.68 -16.16
N VAL A 364 2.35 -1.29 -15.25
CA VAL A 364 1.87 -2.39 -14.43
C VAL A 364 0.79 -1.94 -13.44
N PHE A 365 0.95 -0.77 -12.83
CA PHE A 365 -0.04 -0.22 -11.89
C PHE A 365 -1.30 0.26 -12.63
N VAL A 366 -1.16 0.92 -13.79
CA VAL A 366 -2.32 1.27 -14.62
C VAL A 366 -3.08 0.01 -15.06
N TRP A 367 -2.39 -1.06 -15.44
CA TRP A 367 -3.05 -2.34 -15.73
C TRP A 367 -3.75 -2.95 -14.53
N ASP A 368 -3.18 -2.90 -13.32
CA ASP A 368 -3.90 -3.34 -12.12
C ASP A 368 -5.24 -2.60 -12.02
N GLY A 369 -5.24 -1.28 -12.23
CA GLY A 369 -6.44 -0.47 -12.24
C GLY A 369 -7.46 -0.89 -13.31
N VAL A 370 -6.99 -1.13 -14.54
CA VAL A 370 -7.82 -1.60 -15.66
C VAL A 370 -8.43 -2.98 -15.37
N LEU A 371 -7.63 -3.94 -14.89
CA LEU A 371 -8.11 -5.30 -14.61
C LEU A 371 -9.06 -5.33 -13.41
N ILE A 372 -8.83 -4.49 -12.39
CA ILE A 372 -9.74 -4.32 -11.26
C ILE A 372 -11.06 -3.72 -11.73
N GLY A 373 -11.02 -2.67 -12.57
CA GLY A 373 -12.23 -2.06 -13.16
C GLY A 373 -12.97 -3.00 -14.11
N ALA A 374 -12.28 -3.95 -14.73
CA ALA A 374 -12.85 -5.03 -15.53
C ALA A 374 -13.23 -6.28 -14.72
N GLU A 375 -13.12 -6.24 -13.39
CA GLU A 375 -13.41 -7.33 -12.46
C GLU A 375 -12.64 -8.65 -12.73
N ALA A 376 -11.48 -8.56 -13.38
CA ALA A 376 -10.63 -9.70 -13.75
C ALA A 376 -9.78 -10.22 -12.57
N PHE A 377 -10.36 -10.28 -11.37
CA PHE A 377 -9.64 -10.50 -10.10
C PHE A 377 -8.89 -11.82 -10.05
N ARG A 378 -9.51 -12.92 -10.50
CA ARG A 378 -8.89 -14.27 -10.47
C ARG A 378 -7.66 -14.34 -11.38
N TYR A 379 -7.74 -13.71 -12.55
CA TYR A 379 -6.61 -13.62 -13.46
C TYR A 379 -5.48 -12.82 -12.82
N LEU A 380 -5.79 -11.65 -12.28
CA LEU A 380 -4.82 -10.77 -11.64
C LEU A 380 -4.09 -11.46 -10.47
N ALA A 381 -4.83 -12.25 -9.68
CA ALA A 381 -4.28 -13.05 -8.58
C ALA A 381 -3.35 -14.16 -9.05
N GLY A 382 -3.77 -14.96 -10.04
CA GLY A 382 -2.97 -16.05 -10.58
C GLY A 382 -1.69 -15.54 -11.25
N ALA A 383 -1.81 -14.47 -12.04
CA ALA A 383 -0.68 -13.80 -12.68
C ALA A 383 0.34 -13.32 -11.64
N MET A 384 -0.12 -12.56 -10.62
CA MET A 384 0.78 -12.08 -9.57
C MET A 384 1.46 -13.23 -8.82
N ALA A 385 0.70 -14.23 -8.36
CA ALA A 385 1.26 -15.37 -7.63
C ALA A 385 2.32 -16.12 -8.46
N SER A 386 2.07 -16.32 -9.76
CA SER A 386 3.03 -16.99 -10.65
C SER A 386 4.34 -16.21 -10.79
N VAL A 387 4.26 -14.90 -11.01
CA VAL A 387 5.45 -14.06 -11.20
C VAL A 387 6.19 -13.86 -9.88
N SER A 388 5.48 -13.72 -8.76
CA SER A 388 6.09 -13.69 -7.42
C SER A 388 6.84 -14.98 -7.09
N ALA A 389 6.33 -16.15 -7.50
CA ALA A 389 7.02 -17.42 -7.31
C ALA A 389 8.34 -17.48 -8.10
N VAL A 390 8.34 -17.03 -9.36
CA VAL A 390 9.56 -16.91 -10.18
C VAL A 390 10.56 -15.94 -9.53
N THR A 391 10.06 -14.81 -9.03
CA THR A 391 10.86 -13.81 -8.33
C THR A 391 11.49 -14.38 -7.06
N ALA A 392 10.74 -15.15 -6.28
CA ALA A 392 11.22 -15.82 -5.07
C ALA A 392 12.37 -16.80 -5.39
N VAL A 393 12.23 -17.60 -6.46
CA VAL A 393 13.30 -18.51 -6.91
C VAL A 393 14.56 -17.72 -7.29
N MET A 394 14.41 -16.61 -8.01
CA MET A 394 15.54 -15.75 -8.37
C MET A 394 16.22 -15.13 -7.15
N LEU A 395 15.44 -14.67 -6.17
CA LEU A 395 15.94 -14.13 -4.90
C LEU A 395 16.73 -15.16 -4.08
N LEU A 396 16.31 -16.44 -4.08
CA LEU A 396 17.13 -17.51 -3.49
C LEU A 396 18.45 -17.70 -4.25
N GLY A 397 18.42 -17.56 -5.58
CA GLY A 397 19.61 -17.60 -6.42
C GLY A 397 20.62 -16.48 -6.10
N VAL A 398 20.16 -15.28 -5.72
CA VAL A 398 21.04 -14.17 -5.32
C VAL A 398 21.98 -14.57 -4.18
N LEU A 399 21.46 -15.31 -3.18
CA LEU A 399 22.25 -15.80 -2.06
C LEU A 399 23.22 -16.91 -2.45
N GLN A 400 22.83 -17.76 -3.41
CA GLN A 400 23.65 -18.90 -3.84
C GLN A 400 24.82 -18.48 -4.74
N PHE A 401 24.63 -17.43 -5.55
CA PHE A 401 25.61 -16.99 -6.55
C PHE A 401 26.27 -15.64 -6.20
N ASP A 402 25.99 -15.10 -5.02
CA ASP A 402 26.55 -13.84 -4.51
C ASP A 402 26.39 -12.65 -5.48
N TRP A 403 25.18 -12.46 -6.02
CA TRP A 403 24.89 -11.36 -6.94
C TRP A 403 24.75 -9.99 -6.25
N GLY A 404 24.89 -9.96 -4.93
CA GLY A 404 24.80 -8.75 -4.11
C GLY A 404 23.48 -7.99 -4.26
N LEU A 405 23.51 -6.70 -3.94
CA LEU A 405 22.33 -5.81 -3.99
C LEU A 405 21.72 -5.72 -5.39
N GLN A 406 22.54 -5.72 -6.44
CA GLN A 406 22.04 -5.66 -7.82
C GLN A 406 21.22 -6.91 -8.18
N GLY A 407 21.60 -8.09 -7.68
CA GLY A 407 20.83 -9.32 -7.84
C GLY A 407 19.41 -9.20 -7.28
N VAL A 408 19.27 -8.58 -6.10
CA VAL A 408 17.96 -8.30 -5.48
C VAL A 408 17.11 -7.41 -6.39
N TRP A 409 17.69 -6.33 -6.92
CA TRP A 409 16.98 -5.40 -7.79
C TRP A 409 16.64 -5.99 -9.16
N TRP A 410 17.49 -6.86 -9.71
CA TRP A 410 17.15 -7.64 -10.91
C TRP A 410 15.96 -8.57 -10.66
N ALA A 411 15.82 -9.16 -9.47
CA ALA A 411 14.63 -9.94 -9.14
C ALA A 411 13.36 -9.06 -9.13
N ILE A 412 13.44 -7.83 -8.61
CA ILE A 412 12.32 -6.86 -8.67
C ILE A 412 12.02 -6.46 -10.14
N VAL A 413 13.04 -6.31 -11.00
CA VAL A 413 12.84 -6.10 -12.44
C VAL A 413 12.12 -7.29 -13.07
N VAL A 414 12.48 -8.52 -12.73
CA VAL A 414 11.81 -9.73 -13.21
C VAL A 414 10.35 -9.78 -12.74
N LEU A 415 10.08 -9.37 -11.49
CA LEU A 415 8.71 -9.23 -10.99
C LEU A 415 7.90 -8.26 -11.87
N LEU A 416 8.43 -7.07 -12.15
CA LEU A 416 7.71 -6.09 -12.97
C LEU A 416 7.60 -6.52 -14.44
N ALA A 417 8.66 -7.05 -15.02
CA ALA A 417 8.67 -7.52 -16.40
C ALA A 417 7.69 -8.69 -16.60
N GLY A 418 7.68 -9.67 -15.68
CA GLY A 418 6.71 -10.75 -15.68
C GLY A 418 5.28 -10.23 -15.55
N ARG A 419 5.05 -9.24 -14.70
CA ARG A 419 3.75 -8.56 -14.62
C ARG A 419 3.37 -7.90 -15.94
N ILE A 420 4.26 -7.13 -16.59
CA ILE A 420 4.00 -6.56 -17.93
C ILE A 420 3.56 -7.66 -18.91
N VAL A 421 4.31 -8.77 -18.99
CA VAL A 421 4.03 -9.87 -19.92
C VAL A 421 2.63 -10.46 -19.66
N THR A 422 2.32 -10.79 -18.40
CA THR A 422 1.01 -11.36 -18.04
C THR A 422 -0.14 -10.38 -18.33
N LEU A 423 -0.04 -9.14 -17.87
CA LEU A 423 -1.11 -8.14 -18.00
C LEU A 423 -1.32 -7.73 -19.47
N TRP A 424 -0.25 -7.63 -20.25
CA TRP A 424 -0.32 -7.44 -21.69
C TRP A 424 -0.99 -8.61 -22.41
N ALA A 425 -0.64 -9.85 -22.07
CA ALA A 425 -1.25 -11.03 -22.66
C ALA A 425 -2.77 -11.09 -22.43
N TRP A 426 -3.24 -10.68 -21.25
CA TRP A 426 -4.67 -10.50 -20.98
C TRP A 426 -5.27 -9.38 -21.81
N HIS A 427 -4.62 -8.21 -21.83
CA HIS A 427 -5.11 -7.02 -22.54
C HIS A 427 -5.30 -7.26 -24.05
N LEU A 428 -4.42 -8.04 -24.68
CA LEU A 428 -4.53 -8.44 -26.09
C LEU A 428 -5.76 -9.30 -26.36
N ARG A 429 -6.10 -10.22 -25.44
CA ARG A 429 -7.25 -11.12 -25.55
C ARG A 429 -8.56 -10.45 -25.16
N TRP A 430 -8.49 -9.38 -24.37
CA TRP A 430 -9.65 -8.68 -23.86
C TRP A 430 -10.43 -7.99 -24.99
N ARG A 431 -11.69 -8.41 -25.15
CA ARG A 431 -12.70 -7.80 -26.01
C ARG A 431 -13.91 -7.45 -25.15
N PRO A 432 -14.20 -6.16 -24.91
CA PRO A 432 -15.41 -5.75 -24.22
C PRO A 432 -16.61 -6.08 -25.12
N GLU A 433 -17.44 -7.04 -24.73
CA GLU A 433 -18.66 -7.39 -25.46
C GLU A 433 -19.82 -6.50 -25.03
N VAL A 434 -20.77 -6.27 -25.96
CA VAL A 434 -22.08 -5.70 -25.64
C VAL A 434 -22.85 -6.78 -24.89
N LEU A 435 -23.13 -6.57 -23.60
CA LEU A 435 -24.03 -7.44 -22.85
C LEU A 435 -25.36 -7.50 -23.63
N PRO A 436 -25.88 -8.69 -23.98
CA PRO A 436 -27.19 -8.79 -24.61
C PRO A 436 -28.25 -8.12 -23.71
N ASP A 437 -29.18 -7.36 -24.29
CA ASP A 437 -30.26 -6.61 -23.62
C ASP A 437 -31.15 -7.45 -22.66
N HIS A 438 -30.95 -8.76 -22.56
CA HIS A 438 -31.81 -9.67 -21.81
C HIS A 438 -31.62 -9.65 -20.28
N ASP A 439 -30.59 -8.99 -19.74
CA ASP A 439 -30.33 -8.97 -18.27
C ASP A 439 -30.66 -7.63 -17.59
N LEU A 440 -31.17 -6.63 -18.31
CA LEU A 440 -31.62 -5.36 -17.71
C LEU A 440 -33.08 -5.41 -17.22
N VAL A 441 -33.87 -6.37 -17.69
CA VAL A 441 -35.29 -6.51 -17.30
C VAL A 441 -35.47 -7.30 -15.99
N SER A 442 -34.46 -8.02 -15.51
CA SER A 442 -34.53 -8.82 -14.28
C SER A 442 -34.08 -8.08 -13.01
N ARG A 443 -33.75 -6.79 -13.10
CA ARG A 443 -33.36 -5.95 -11.95
C ARG A 443 -34.39 -4.91 -11.51
N GLU A 444 -35.56 -4.88 -12.14
CA GLU A 444 -36.71 -4.04 -11.72
C GLU A 444 -37.91 -4.87 -11.21
N GLY A 445 -37.68 -6.10 -10.72
CA GLY A 445 -38.70 -6.96 -10.10
C GLY A 445 -38.64 -7.00 -8.59
#